data_AF-A0A6L9KNZ1-F1
#
_entry.id   AF-A0A6L9KNZ1-F1
#
_cell.length_a   1.000
_cell.length_b   1.000
_cell.length_c   1.000
_cell.angle_alpha   90.00
_cell.angle_beta   90.00
_cell.angle_gamma   90.00
#
_symmetry.space_group_name_H-M   'P 1'
#
loop_
_entity.id
_entity.type
_entity.pdbx_description
1 polymer ?
#
loop_
_entity_poly.entity_id
_entity_poly.type
_entity_poly.pdbx_seq_one_letter_code
_entity_poly.pdbx_strand_id
1 'polypeptide(L)'
;MKMTSNSAQCAVKQASVTAIRAHFCGEGAKARILRFVRDVAIASGGWTAMLLFVGSWAVIGGLLVGPEHDFFLTQVHSWMVATPVDQVLVQSHTLFVSGAWVCVKFGLLLGLGQKLLTVVTPAVNDAKQRFNSTLA
;
A
#
# COMPACT_ATOMS: atom_id res chain seq x y z
N MET A 1 6.34 -3.43 43.13
CA MET A 1 7.27 -3.62 42.00
C MET A 1 6.51 -3.52 40.67
N LYS A 2 6.35 -2.32 40.11
CA LYS A 2 5.70 -2.09 38.78
C LYS A 2 6.36 -0.94 38.00
N MET A 3 7.43 -0.34 38.53
CA MET A 3 8.09 0.86 37.98
C MET A 3 9.20 0.55 36.96
N THR A 4 9.66 -0.70 36.85
CA THR A 4 10.76 -1.07 35.95
C THR A 4 10.32 -1.39 34.51
N SER A 5 9.03 -1.58 34.23
CA SER A 5 8.57 -1.91 32.86
C SER A 5 8.51 -0.68 31.94
N ASN A 6 8.20 0.51 32.47
CA ASN A 6 8.06 1.72 31.66
C ASN A 6 9.41 2.29 31.21
N SER A 7 10.46 2.21 32.04
CA SER A 7 11.81 2.65 31.67
C SER A 7 12.44 1.72 30.63
N ALA A 8 12.20 0.41 30.74
CA ALA A 8 12.64 -0.59 29.78
C ALA A 8 12.01 -0.39 28.39
N GLN A 9 10.70 -0.12 28.33
CA GLN A 9 10.02 0.20 27.07
C GLN A 9 10.55 1.49 26.45
N CYS A 10 10.87 2.49 27.26
CA CYS A 10 11.45 3.74 26.80
C CYS A 10 12.86 3.54 26.21
N ALA A 11 13.69 2.72 26.85
CA ALA A 11 15.03 2.37 26.37
C ALA A 11 15.00 1.56 25.06
N VAL A 12 14.08 0.60 24.92
CA VAL A 12 13.87 -0.16 23.68
C VAL A 12 13.40 0.75 22.54
N LYS A 13 12.50 1.71 22.81
CA LYS A 13 12.09 2.74 21.84
C LYS A 13 13.26 3.63 21.42
N GLN A 14 14.08 4.08 22.36
CA GLN A 14 15.25 4.91 22.05
C GLN A 14 16.29 4.14 21.23
N ALA A 15 16.54 2.88 21.57
CA ALA A 15 17.49 2.03 20.84
C ALA A 15 17.03 1.74 19.40
N SER A 16 15.75 1.43 19.22
CA SER A 16 15.16 1.22 17.88
C SER A 16 15.16 2.50 17.05
N VAL A 17 14.81 3.65 17.62
CA VAL A 17 14.91 4.96 16.94
C VAL A 17 16.35 5.28 16.57
N THR A 18 17.31 4.97 17.43
CA THR A 18 18.73 5.23 17.18
C THR A 18 19.29 4.30 16.10
N ALA A 19 18.88 3.03 16.08
CA ALA A 19 19.24 2.07 15.04
C ALA A 19 18.65 2.44 13.68
N ILE A 20 17.37 2.86 13.65
CA ILE A 20 16.71 3.38 12.45
C ILE A 20 17.44 4.63 11.95
N ARG A 21 17.77 5.56 12.87
CA ARG A 21 18.51 6.79 12.53
C ARG A 21 19.90 6.48 11.99
N ALA A 22 20.63 5.53 12.57
CA ALA A 22 21.93 5.10 12.05
C ALA A 22 21.82 4.46 10.66
N HIS A 23 20.74 3.71 10.39
CA HIS A 23 20.48 3.12 9.08
C HIS A 23 20.22 4.17 7.98
N PHE A 24 19.54 5.28 8.34
CA PHE A 24 19.19 6.36 7.42
C PHE A 24 20.15 7.57 7.41
N CYS A 25 21.08 7.70 8.36
CA CYS A 25 22.00 8.85 8.47
C CYS A 25 23.50 8.51 8.45
N GLY A 26 23.90 7.23 8.33
CA GLY A 26 25.32 6.85 8.22
C GLY A 26 25.97 7.10 6.85
N GLU A 27 27.25 6.80 6.69
CA GLU A 27 27.93 6.83 5.38
C GLU A 27 27.27 5.84 4.40
N GLY A 28 27.00 6.33 3.19
CA GLY A 28 26.22 5.59 2.18
C GLY A 28 24.70 5.60 2.40
N ALA A 29 24.18 6.37 3.36
CA ALA A 29 22.75 6.52 3.61
C ALA A 29 21.96 6.96 2.37
N LYS A 30 22.48 7.92 1.59
CA LYS A 30 21.81 8.38 0.35
C LYS A 30 21.59 7.23 -0.63
N ALA A 31 22.57 6.33 -0.80
CA ALA A 31 22.44 5.18 -1.67
C ALA A 31 21.41 4.16 -1.14
N ARG A 32 21.35 3.95 0.18
CA ARG A 32 20.36 3.07 0.82
C ARG A 32 18.95 3.65 0.75
N ILE A 33 18.79 4.95 0.98
CA ILE A 33 17.54 5.69 0.81
C ILE A 33 17.07 5.59 -0.64
N LEU A 34 17.96 5.81 -1.61
CA LEU A 34 17.59 5.72 -3.02
C LEU A 34 17.13 4.31 -3.40
N ARG A 35 17.83 3.26 -2.95
CA ARG A 35 17.41 1.86 -3.15
C ARG A 35 16.06 1.58 -2.47
N PHE A 36 15.88 2.05 -1.24
CA PHE A 36 14.62 1.90 -0.51
C PHE A 36 13.46 2.60 -1.24
N VAL A 37 13.64 3.84 -1.67
CA VAL A 37 12.63 4.60 -2.44
C VAL A 37 12.34 3.90 -3.76
N ARG A 38 13.36 3.42 -4.48
CA ARG A 38 13.18 2.65 -5.72
C ARG A 38 12.39 1.38 -5.46
N ASP A 39 12.72 0.63 -4.41
CA ASP A 39 12.07 -0.63 -4.09
C ASP A 39 10.62 -0.41 -3.59
N VAL A 40 10.36 0.71 -2.89
CA VAL A 40 9.00 1.16 -2.54
C VAL A 40 8.23 1.54 -3.81
N ALA A 41 8.83 2.27 -4.74
CA ALA A 41 8.19 2.65 -5.99
C ALA A 41 7.83 1.43 -6.85
N ILE A 42 8.72 0.45 -6.97
CA ILE A 42 8.45 -0.80 -7.68
C ILE A 42 7.35 -1.59 -6.98
N ALA A 43 7.40 -1.74 -5.66
CA ALA A 43 6.38 -2.45 -4.90
C ALA A 43 5.01 -1.76 -5.00
N SER A 44 4.98 -0.43 -4.91
CA SER A 44 3.79 0.40 -5.09
C SER A 44 3.21 0.26 -6.50
N GLY A 45 4.07 0.28 -7.52
CA GLY A 45 3.66 0.06 -8.90
C GLY A 45 3.03 -1.32 -9.09
N GLY A 46 3.64 -2.36 -8.51
CA GLY A 46 3.09 -3.72 -8.52
C GLY A 46 1.72 -3.82 -7.86
N TRP A 47 1.55 -3.24 -6.66
CA TRP A 47 0.26 -3.20 -5.98
C TRP A 47 -0.80 -2.42 -6.74
N THR A 48 -0.42 -1.28 -7.32
CA THR A 48 -1.32 -0.47 -8.16
C THR A 48 -1.80 -1.27 -9.37
N ALA A 49 -0.88 -1.96 -10.07
CA ALA A 49 -1.22 -2.80 -11.20
C ALA A 49 -2.15 -3.95 -10.79
N MET A 50 -1.85 -4.64 -9.69
CA MET A 50 -2.69 -5.72 -9.17
C MET A 50 -4.10 -5.23 -8.83
N LEU A 51 -4.24 -4.08 -8.16
CA LEU A 51 -5.54 -3.49 -7.83
C LEU A 51 -6.34 -3.10 -9.09
N LEU A 52 -5.68 -2.56 -10.11
CA LEU A 52 -6.32 -2.27 -11.39
C LEU A 52 -6.79 -3.54 -12.10
N PHE A 53 -5.98 -4.60 -12.10
CA PHE A 53 -6.38 -5.89 -12.67
C PHE A 53 -7.57 -6.48 -11.91
N VAL A 54 -7.50 -6.57 -10.58
CA VAL A 54 -8.59 -7.12 -9.77
C VAL A 54 -9.85 -6.29 -9.92
N GLY A 55 -9.75 -4.96 -9.92
CA GLY A 55 -10.88 -4.05 -10.14
C GLY A 55 -11.53 -4.27 -11.51
N SER A 56 -10.73 -4.39 -12.58
CA SER A 56 -11.22 -4.66 -13.93
C SER A 56 -11.96 -6.01 -14.00
N TRP A 57 -11.36 -7.07 -13.45
CA TRP A 57 -11.98 -8.40 -13.40
C TRP A 57 -13.23 -8.45 -12.50
N ALA A 58 -13.27 -7.67 -11.41
CA ALA A 58 -14.44 -7.59 -10.55
C ALA A 58 -15.63 -6.94 -11.27
N VAL A 59 -15.40 -5.92 -12.09
CA VAL A 59 -16.45 -5.31 -12.92
C VAL A 59 -16.96 -6.31 -13.95
N ILE A 60 -16.06 -6.97 -14.69
CA ILE A 60 -16.42 -7.96 -15.72
C ILE A 60 -17.16 -9.16 -15.08
N GLY A 61 -16.63 -9.71 -13.98
CA GLY A 61 -17.22 -10.83 -13.27
C GLY A 61 -18.57 -10.48 -12.64
N GLY A 62 -18.70 -9.28 -12.06
CA GLY A 62 -19.97 -8.78 -11.54
C GLY A 62 -21.02 -8.60 -12.62
N LEU A 63 -20.62 -8.12 -13.80
CA LEU A 63 -21.52 -7.96 -14.95
C LEU A 63 -21.96 -9.30 -15.56
N LEU A 64 -21.14 -10.35 -15.50
CA LEU A 64 -21.42 -11.64 -16.13
C LEU A 64 -22.07 -12.68 -15.21
N VAL A 65 -21.80 -12.63 -13.90
CA VAL A 65 -22.19 -13.68 -12.95
C VAL A 65 -23.19 -13.17 -11.90
N GLY A 66 -23.44 -11.86 -11.84
CA GLY A 66 -24.38 -11.28 -10.90
C GLY A 66 -25.84 -11.69 -11.18
N PRO A 67 -26.67 -11.89 -10.14
CA PRO A 67 -28.10 -12.19 -10.31
C PRO A 67 -28.87 -11.09 -11.06
N GLU A 68 -28.29 -9.90 -11.14
CA GLU A 68 -28.84 -8.69 -11.78
C GLU A 68 -28.25 -8.43 -13.18
N HIS A 69 -27.51 -9.38 -13.78
CA HIS A 69 -26.77 -9.14 -15.03
C HIS A 69 -27.65 -8.66 -16.19
N ASP A 70 -28.86 -9.21 -16.37
CA ASP A 70 -29.81 -8.80 -17.41
C ASP A 70 -30.26 -7.34 -17.24
N PHE A 71 -30.43 -6.88 -16.00
CA PHE A 71 -30.77 -5.49 -15.69
C PHE A 71 -29.61 -4.56 -16.06
N PHE A 72 -28.38 -4.90 -15.67
CA PHE A 72 -27.20 -4.12 -16.02
C PHE A 72 -26.93 -4.08 -17.52
N LEU A 73 -27.10 -5.20 -18.22
CA LEU A 73 -26.94 -5.26 -19.68
C LEU A 73 -27.99 -4.41 -20.40
N THR A 74 -29.24 -4.46 -19.95
CA THR A 74 -30.33 -3.64 -20.51
C THR A 74 -30.08 -2.15 -20.23
N GLN A 75 -29.59 -1.82 -19.03
CA GLN A 75 -29.24 -0.45 -18.67
C GLN A 75 -28.08 0.07 -19.50
N VAL A 76 -27.00 -0.71 -19.66
CA VAL A 76 -25.84 -0.36 -20.50
C VAL A 76 -26.25 -0.21 -21.97
N HIS A 77 -27.10 -1.10 -22.48
CA HIS A 77 -27.63 -1.00 -23.84
C HIS A 77 -28.47 0.26 -24.04
N SER A 78 -29.41 0.53 -23.13
CA SER A 78 -30.23 1.75 -23.18
C SER A 78 -29.38 3.03 -23.11
N TRP A 79 -28.32 2.99 -22.30
CA TRP A 79 -27.38 4.10 -22.16
C TRP A 79 -26.52 4.28 -23.41
N MET A 80 -26.07 3.20 -24.04
CA MET A 80 -25.30 3.22 -25.28
C MET A 80 -26.11 3.75 -26.47
N VAL A 81 -27.43 3.48 -26.50
CA VAL A 81 -28.34 3.99 -27.54
C VAL A 81 -28.70 5.47 -27.31
N ALA A 82 -28.87 5.88 -26.05
CA ALA A 82 -29.35 7.22 -25.71
C ALA A 82 -28.25 8.30 -25.65
N THR A 83 -26.99 7.93 -25.45
CA THR A 83 -25.92 8.89 -25.15
C THR A 83 -24.97 9.04 -26.35
N PRO A 84 -24.65 10.27 -26.79
CA PRO A 84 -23.67 10.48 -27.85
C PRO A 84 -22.29 9.99 -27.41
N VAL A 85 -21.61 9.26 -28.32
CA VAL A 85 -20.34 8.56 -28.06
C VAL A 85 -19.27 9.50 -27.48
N ASP A 86 -19.25 10.76 -27.89
CA ASP A 86 -18.31 11.77 -27.38
C ASP A 86 -18.46 12.04 -25.88
N GLN A 87 -19.70 12.09 -25.36
CA GLN A 87 -19.94 12.30 -23.93
C GLN A 87 -19.57 11.07 -23.11
N VAL A 88 -19.86 9.87 -23.64
CA VAL A 88 -19.48 8.59 -23.03
C VAL A 88 -17.96 8.49 -22.90
N LEU A 89 -17.21 8.89 -23.93
CA LEU A 89 -15.76 8.83 -23.93
C LEU A 89 -15.12 9.78 -22.91
N VAL A 90 -15.61 11.03 -22.82
CA VAL A 90 -15.09 12.02 -21.85
C VAL A 90 -15.45 11.62 -20.42
N GLN A 91 -16.68 11.16 -20.18
CA GLN A 91 -17.13 10.75 -18.85
C GLN A 91 -16.43 9.48 -18.38
N SER A 92 -16.27 8.48 -19.24
CA SER A 92 -15.52 7.26 -18.92
C SER A 92 -14.04 7.54 -18.66
N HIS A 93 -13.41 8.44 -19.43
CA HIS A 93 -12.04 8.86 -19.18
C HIS A 93 -11.89 9.50 -17.79
N THR A 94 -12.81 10.39 -17.42
CA THR A 94 -12.78 11.07 -16.11
C THR A 94 -12.97 10.09 -14.95
N LEU A 95 -13.91 9.15 -15.07
CA LEU A 95 -14.15 8.10 -14.08
C LEU A 95 -12.95 7.15 -13.97
N PHE A 96 -12.35 6.77 -15.10
CA PHE A 96 -11.17 5.92 -15.13
C PHE A 96 -9.96 6.61 -14.48
N VAL A 97 -9.70 7.88 -14.80
CA VAL A 97 -8.60 8.66 -14.20
C VAL A 97 -8.82 8.81 -12.69
N SER A 98 -10.06 9.09 -12.25
CA SER A 98 -10.41 9.18 -10.83
C SER A 98 -10.20 7.84 -10.11
N GLY A 99 -10.69 6.73 -10.67
CA GLY A 99 -10.52 5.39 -10.12
C GLY A 99 -9.06 4.94 -10.08
N ALA A 100 -8.30 5.22 -11.15
CA ALA A 100 -6.87 4.95 -11.23
C ALA A 100 -6.11 5.74 -10.17
N TRP A 101 -6.47 7.00 -9.92
CA TRP A 101 -5.87 7.82 -8.88
C TRP A 101 -6.09 7.24 -7.48
N VAL A 102 -7.29 6.71 -7.20
CA VAL A 102 -7.57 6.00 -5.95
C VAL A 102 -6.70 4.75 -5.84
N CYS A 103 -6.60 3.95 -6.91
CA CYS A 103 -5.75 2.75 -6.96
C CYS A 103 -4.27 3.08 -6.73
N VAL A 104 -3.77 4.18 -7.30
CA VAL A 104 -2.40 4.67 -7.07
C VAL A 104 -2.19 5.01 -5.59
N LYS A 105 -3.11 5.72 -4.95
CA LYS A 105 -3.00 6.04 -3.51
C LYS A 105 -2.95 4.79 -2.65
N PHE A 106 -3.85 3.84 -2.89
CA PHE A 106 -3.87 2.56 -2.16
C PHE A 106 -2.63 1.72 -2.43
N GLY A 107 -2.20 1.62 -3.68
CA GLY A 107 -0.97 0.92 -4.05
C GLY A 107 0.27 1.52 -3.39
N LEU A 108 0.32 2.84 -3.25
CA LEU A 108 1.40 3.56 -2.59
C LEU A 108 1.39 3.36 -1.08
N LEU A 109 0.22 3.39 -0.44
CA LEU A 109 0.07 3.08 0.98
C LEU A 109 0.48 1.63 1.30
N LEU A 110 0.04 0.67 0.48
CA LEU A 110 0.36 -0.75 0.66
C LEU A 110 1.84 -1.03 0.40
N GLY A 111 2.39 -0.51 -0.70
CA GLY A 111 3.81 -0.66 -1.04
C GLY A 111 4.73 -0.05 0.02
N LEU A 112 4.39 1.15 0.50
CA LEU A 112 5.14 1.82 1.56
C LEU A 112 4.99 1.08 2.89
N GLY A 113 3.78 0.68 3.27
CA GLY A 113 3.51 -0.08 4.49
C GLY A 113 4.25 -1.41 4.54
N GLN A 114 4.25 -2.17 3.45
CA GLN A 114 4.96 -3.45 3.36
C GLN A 114 6.48 -3.28 3.50
N LYS A 115 7.06 -2.28 2.83
CA LYS A 115 8.49 -2.00 2.94
C LYS A 115 8.88 -1.44 4.31
N LEU A 116 8.03 -0.60 4.92
CA LEU A 116 8.23 -0.13 6.29
C LEU A 116 8.21 -1.30 7.28
N LEU A 117 7.24 -2.20 7.18
CA LEU A 117 7.16 -3.39 8.02
C LEU A 117 8.40 -4.27 7.87
N THR A 118 8.93 -4.42 6.65
CA THR A 118 10.13 -5.21 6.40
C THR A 118 11.38 -4.62 7.07
N VAL A 119 11.45 -3.30 7.25
CA VAL A 119 12.56 -2.63 7.94
C VAL A 119 12.34 -2.57 9.46
N VAL A 120 11.10 -2.33 9.90
CA VAL A 120 10.76 -2.14 11.32
C VAL A 120 10.71 -3.48 12.07
N THR A 121 10.18 -4.54 11.46
CA THR A 121 10.07 -5.87 12.10
C THR A 121 11.42 -6.42 12.58
N PRO A 122 12.49 -6.47 11.76
CA PRO A 122 13.79 -6.95 12.23
C PRO A 122 14.39 -6.03 13.29
N ALA A 123 14.27 -4.70 13.15
CA ALA A 123 14.77 -3.75 14.15
C ALA A 123 14.08 -3.91 15.53
N VAL A 124 12.78 -4.21 15.53
CA VAL A 124 12.01 -4.47 16.76
C VAL A 124 12.37 -5.84 17.35
N ASN A 125 12.55 -6.86 16.51
CA ASN A 125 12.92 -8.20 16.96
C ASN A 125 14.35 -8.23 17.55
N ASP A 126 15.31 -7.55 16.92
CA ASP A 126 16.68 -7.40 17.45
C ASP A 126 16.69 -6.68 18.81
N ALA A 127 15.90 -5.62 18.95
CA ALA A 127 15.79 -4.90 20.22
C ALA A 127 15.15 -5.78 21.32
N LYS A 128 14.17 -6.61 20.96
CA LYS A 128 13.51 -7.55 21.87
C LYS A 128 14.45 -8.69 22.28
N GLN A 129 15.25 -9.22 21.36
CA GLN A 129 16.27 -10.24 21.65
C GLN A 129 17.39 -9.71 22.55
N ARG A 130 17.90 -8.49 22.30
CA ARG A 130 18.90 -7.86 23.16
C ARG A 130 18.39 -7.65 24.58
N PHE A 131 17.13 -7.23 24.73
CA PHE A 131 16.53 -7.06 26.04
C PHE A 131 16.39 -8.40 26.80
N ASN A 132 15.91 -9.45 26.14
CA ASN A 132 15.80 -10.78 26.74
C ASN A 132 17.16 -11.39 27.13
N SER A 133 18.23 -11.06 26.41
CA SER A 133 19.59 -11.51 26.73
C SER A 133 20.29 -10.67 27.81
N THR A 134 19.77 -9.47 28.13
CA THR A 134 20.26 -8.66 29.26
C THR A 134 19.49 -8.93 30.57
N LEU A 135 18.30 -9.53 30.47
CA LEU A 135 17.46 -9.95 31.61
C LEU A 135 17.69 -11.41 32.04
N ALA A 136 18.29 -12.23 31.17
CA ALA A 136 18.73 -13.60 31.48
C ALA A 136 20.12 -13.57 32.12
#